data_AF-A0A1J7JLZ3-F1
#
_entry.id   AF-A0A1J7JLZ3-F1
#
_cell.length_a   1.000
_cell.length_b   1.000
_cell.length_c   1.000
_cell.angle_alpha   90.00
_cell.angle_beta   90.00
_cell.angle_gamma   90.00
#
_symmetry.space_group_name_H-M   'P 1'
#
loop_
_entity.id
_entity.type
_entity.pdbx_description
1 polymer ?
#
loop_
_entity_poly.entity_id
_entity_poly.type
_entity_poly.pdbx_seq_one_letter_code
_entity_poly.pdbx_strand_id
1 'polypeptide(L)'
;MSGIEVAGLVLGAFPVAIWALEQYRDVARLMGFWFEIRLEYQRSSNELKFHRLSFLRNLKRLLLPLVSDDTQLQRLINEPGGSLWKDPDIQKALEARLQDSYELYLEILGEMQRVMQEVNQELAVDSDVVQEKIHEDEGSKMRGPGTSRIRRAFDRSNRGYQVFRVKFSMGQPTRTRLFGELQTYNDRLDKLLATSDIASDLEETRQKQLLTQSKTATTTMSKFWNSADKLYRAVLGAWSCICREHHCARLILQHRAPNDKDFHL
;
A
#
# COMPACT_ATOMS: atom_id res chain seq x y z
N MET A 1 -13.12 -5.34 13.81
CA MET A 1 -11.75 -5.56 13.31
C MET A 1 -11.07 -4.22 13.35
N SER A 2 -9.80 -4.15 13.77
CA SER A 2 -9.01 -2.94 13.52
C SER A 2 -9.05 -2.69 12.01
N GLY A 3 -9.09 -1.43 11.56
CA GLY A 3 -9.19 -1.14 10.13
C GLY A 3 -8.06 -1.80 9.34
N ILE A 4 -6.84 -1.77 9.88
CA ILE A 4 -5.64 -2.24 9.21
C ILE A 4 -5.41 -3.76 9.30
N GLU A 5 -6.04 -4.48 10.25
CA GLU A 5 -6.02 -5.95 10.31
C GLU A 5 -6.40 -6.59 8.97
N VAL A 6 -7.28 -5.94 8.21
CA VAL A 6 -7.73 -6.35 6.88
C VAL A 6 -6.56 -6.54 5.91
N ALA A 7 -5.51 -5.72 6.00
CA ALA A 7 -4.32 -5.87 5.17
C ALA A 7 -3.64 -7.24 5.38
N GLY A 8 -3.61 -7.71 6.63
CA GLY A 8 -3.15 -9.06 6.97
C GLY A 8 -4.01 -10.13 6.32
N LEU A 9 -5.34 -10.00 6.36
CA LEU A 9 -6.26 -10.95 5.73
C LEU A 9 -6.05 -11.03 4.21
N VAL A 10 -5.87 -9.88 3.54
CA VAL A 10 -5.55 -9.82 2.11
C VAL A 10 -4.22 -10.51 1.82
N LEU A 11 -3.17 -10.22 2.61
CA LEU A 11 -1.86 -10.88 2.47
C LEU A 11 -1.95 -12.40 2.63
N GLY A 12 -2.70 -12.87 3.63
CA GLY A 12 -2.89 -14.29 3.91
C GLY A 12 -3.72 -15.02 2.84
N ALA A 13 -4.57 -14.30 2.10
CA ALA A 13 -5.38 -14.90 1.05
C ALA A 13 -4.57 -15.27 -0.21
N PHE A 14 -3.47 -14.57 -0.52
CA PHE A 14 -2.65 -14.87 -1.70
C PHE A 14 -1.97 -16.24 -1.66
N PRO A 15 -1.27 -16.65 -0.57
CA PRO A 15 -0.72 -17.99 -0.45
C PRO A 15 -1.76 -19.10 -0.63
N VAL A 16 -2.99 -18.90 -0.15
CA VAL A 16 -4.09 -19.86 -0.33
C VAL A 16 -4.45 -20.01 -1.81
N ALA A 17 -4.61 -18.91 -2.54
CA ALA A 17 -4.89 -18.92 -3.98
C ALA A 17 -3.76 -19.61 -4.77
N ILE A 18 -2.51 -19.30 -4.43
CA ILE A 18 -1.33 -19.87 -5.09
C ILE A 18 -1.28 -21.38 -4.85
N TRP A 19 -1.46 -21.82 -3.60
CA TRP A 19 -1.49 -23.24 -3.26
C TRP A 19 -2.61 -23.98 -4.00
N ALA A 20 -3.82 -23.41 -4.04
CA ALA A 20 -4.94 -23.99 -4.77
C ALA A 20 -4.63 -24.13 -6.27
N LEU A 21 -3.99 -23.13 -6.86
CA LEU A 21 -3.54 -23.17 -8.25
C LEU A 21 -2.48 -24.26 -8.48
N GLU A 22 -1.55 -24.47 -7.54
CA GLU A 22 -0.57 -25.56 -7.59
C GLU A 22 -1.22 -26.94 -7.54
N GLN A 23 -2.31 -27.11 -6.77
CA GLN A 23 -3.09 -28.34 -6.80
C GLN A 23 -3.68 -28.61 -8.20
N TYR A 24 -4.15 -27.57 -8.90
CA TYR A 24 -4.57 -27.70 -10.31
C TYR A 24 -3.47 -28.22 -11.23
N ARG A 25 -2.24 -27.74 -11.07
CA ARG A 25 -1.08 -28.24 -11.84
C ARG A 25 -0.81 -29.70 -11.54
N ASP A 26 -0.78 -30.08 -10.26
CA ASP A 26 -0.35 -31.42 -9.86
C ASP A 26 -1.37 -32.47 -10.29
N VAL A 27 -2.67 -32.20 -10.12
CA VAL A 27 -3.76 -33.04 -10.64
C VAL A 27 -3.69 -33.15 -12.17
N ALA A 28 -3.47 -32.03 -12.88
CA ALA A 28 -3.40 -32.04 -14.34
C ALA A 28 -2.19 -32.81 -14.89
N ARG A 29 -1.07 -32.82 -14.17
CA ARG A 29 0.10 -33.62 -14.52
C ARG A 29 -0.16 -35.11 -14.29
N LEU A 30 -0.72 -35.47 -13.13
CA LEU A 30 -1.08 -36.85 -12.80
C LEU A 30 -2.07 -37.44 -13.82
N MET A 31 -3.03 -36.63 -14.26
CA MET A 31 -4.12 -37.05 -15.14
C MET A 31 -3.83 -36.80 -16.63
N GLY A 32 -2.64 -36.30 -16.99
CA GLY A 32 -2.18 -36.21 -18.38
C GLY A 32 -2.72 -35.05 -19.23
N PHE A 33 -3.43 -34.07 -18.66
CA PHE A 33 -3.98 -32.91 -19.40
C PHE A 33 -3.26 -31.59 -19.13
N TRP A 34 -2.07 -31.63 -18.51
CA TRP A 34 -1.31 -30.42 -18.19
C TRP A 34 -1.16 -29.44 -19.37
N PHE A 35 -0.86 -29.93 -20.57
CA PHE A 35 -0.66 -29.08 -21.75
C PHE A 35 -1.91 -28.27 -22.12
N GLU A 36 -3.11 -28.77 -21.80
CA GLU A 36 -4.38 -28.14 -22.12
C GLU A 36 -4.69 -26.97 -21.16
N ILE A 37 -4.34 -27.09 -19.88
CA ILE A 37 -4.58 -26.04 -18.88
C ILE A 37 -3.38 -25.12 -18.64
N ARG A 38 -2.20 -25.47 -19.17
CA ARG A 38 -0.93 -24.82 -18.87
C ARG A 38 -0.96 -23.30 -19.08
N LEU A 39 -1.59 -22.85 -20.17
CA LEU A 39 -1.65 -21.42 -20.49
C LEU A 39 -2.47 -20.66 -19.45
N GLU A 40 -3.67 -21.15 -19.11
CA GLU A 40 -4.53 -20.53 -18.10
C GLU A 40 -3.95 -20.61 -16.69
N TYR A 41 -3.23 -21.70 -16.37
CA TYR A 41 -2.44 -21.80 -15.14
C TYR A 41 -1.36 -20.71 -15.10
N GLN A 42 -0.57 -20.56 -16.17
CA GLN A 42 0.52 -19.59 -16.21
C GLN A 42 -0.01 -18.16 -16.09
N ARG A 43 -1.10 -17.85 -16.80
CA ARG A 43 -1.78 -16.57 -16.69
C ARG A 43 -2.23 -16.30 -15.26
N SER A 44 -3.01 -17.21 -14.67
CA SER A 44 -3.52 -17.05 -13.30
C SER A 44 -2.40 -16.96 -12.27
N SER A 45 -1.31 -17.72 -12.45
CA SER A 45 -0.14 -17.66 -11.56
C SER A 45 0.58 -16.32 -11.66
N ASN A 46 0.71 -15.77 -12.87
CA ASN A 46 1.37 -14.49 -13.08
C ASN A 46 0.55 -13.34 -12.50
N GLU A 47 -0.77 -13.33 -12.70
CA GLU A 47 -1.69 -12.35 -12.11
C GLU A 47 -1.63 -12.38 -10.57
N LEU A 48 -1.72 -13.55 -9.94
CA LEU A 48 -1.61 -13.68 -8.48
C LEU A 48 -0.27 -13.15 -7.95
N LYS A 49 0.85 -13.49 -8.61
CA LYS A 49 2.18 -13.00 -8.22
C LYS A 49 2.29 -11.49 -8.40
N PHE A 50 1.77 -10.96 -9.50
CA PHE A 50 1.77 -9.55 -9.80
C PHE A 50 0.98 -8.77 -8.75
N HIS A 51 -0.29 -9.12 -8.52
CA HIS A 51 -1.13 -8.44 -7.54
C HIS A 51 -0.61 -8.57 -6.11
N ARG A 52 -0.03 -9.71 -5.72
CA ARG A 52 0.64 -9.85 -4.43
C ARG A 52 1.80 -8.88 -4.30
N LEU A 53 2.64 -8.76 -5.34
CA LEU A 53 3.79 -7.87 -5.32
C LEU A 53 3.37 -6.39 -5.30
N SER A 54 2.36 -6.01 -6.10
CA SER A 54 1.81 -4.66 -6.10
C SER A 54 1.23 -4.29 -4.74
N PHE A 55 0.46 -5.19 -4.12
CA PHE A 55 -0.09 -4.97 -2.79
C PHE A 55 1.01 -4.86 -1.72
N LEU A 56 2.03 -5.70 -1.77
CA LEU A 56 3.19 -5.60 -0.88
C LEU A 56 3.94 -4.27 -1.03
N ARG A 57 4.04 -3.74 -2.26
CA ARG A 57 4.64 -2.42 -2.50
C ARG A 57 3.81 -1.30 -1.89
N ASN A 58 2.48 -1.35 -2.07
CA ASN A 58 1.55 -0.41 -1.43
C ASN A 58 1.68 -0.44 0.10
N LEU A 59 1.71 -1.62 0.70
CA LEU A 59 1.90 -1.77 2.14
C LEU A 59 3.27 -1.27 2.60
N LYS A 60 4.35 -1.58 1.89
CA LYS A 60 5.69 -1.05 2.23
C LYS A 60 5.73 0.46 2.17
N ARG A 61 5.14 1.07 1.13
CA ARG A 61 5.04 2.53 0.99
C ARG A 61 4.33 3.12 2.20
N LEU A 62 3.24 2.50 2.66
CA LEU A 62 2.47 2.91 3.84
C LEU A 62 3.23 2.71 5.17
N LEU A 63 3.99 1.64 5.32
CA LEU A 63 4.58 1.26 6.60
C LEU A 63 6.01 1.79 6.82
N LEU A 64 6.81 1.97 5.76
CA LEU A 64 8.22 2.36 5.86
C LEU A 64 8.47 3.64 6.69
N PRO A 65 7.72 4.73 6.50
CA PRO A 65 7.82 5.94 7.34
C PRO A 65 7.36 5.76 8.79
N LEU A 66 6.57 4.72 9.10
CA LEU A 66 5.96 4.51 10.41
C LEU A 66 6.77 3.55 11.29
N VAL A 67 7.57 2.67 10.66
CA VAL A 67 8.29 1.60 11.32
C VAL A 67 9.78 1.93 11.32
N SER A 68 10.37 2.06 12.51
CA SER A 68 11.77 2.50 12.66
C SER A 68 12.81 1.41 12.39
N ASP A 69 12.41 0.14 12.37
CA ASP A 69 13.31 -1.01 12.17
C ASP A 69 12.76 -1.99 11.10
N ASP A 70 13.64 -2.42 10.21
CA ASP A 70 13.34 -3.40 9.16
C ASP A 70 12.81 -4.71 9.76
N THR A 71 13.21 -5.08 10.98
CA THR A 71 12.70 -6.31 11.62
C THR A 71 11.19 -6.25 11.88
N GLN A 72 10.67 -5.11 12.32
CA GLN A 72 9.24 -4.93 12.56
C GLN A 72 8.45 -4.95 11.24
N LEU A 73 8.98 -4.33 10.18
CA LEU A 73 8.38 -4.35 8.86
C LEU A 73 8.30 -5.79 8.32
N GLN A 74 9.37 -6.57 8.47
CA GLN A 74 9.38 -7.97 8.07
C GLN A 74 8.39 -8.80 8.88
N ARG A 75 8.24 -8.54 10.18
CA ARG A 75 7.23 -9.23 11.00
C ARG A 75 5.81 -8.92 10.55
N LEU A 76 5.48 -7.65 10.26
CA LEU A 76 4.16 -7.30 9.71
C LEU A 76 3.86 -8.04 8.41
N ILE A 77 4.84 -8.14 7.51
CA ILE A 77 4.70 -8.80 6.20
C ILE A 77 4.62 -10.35 6.33
N ASN A 78 5.44 -10.94 7.20
CA ASN A 78 5.57 -12.39 7.34
C ASN A 78 4.55 -13.00 8.32
N GLU A 79 3.98 -12.20 9.22
CA GLU A 79 2.91 -12.58 10.16
C GLU A 79 1.62 -11.81 9.82
N PRO A 80 0.99 -12.07 8.67
CA PRO A 80 -0.26 -11.42 8.29
C PRO A 80 -1.35 -11.68 9.35
N GLY A 81 -1.93 -10.61 9.91
CA GLY A 81 -2.93 -10.71 10.97
C GLY A 81 -2.37 -11.00 12.37
N GLY A 82 -1.04 -10.99 12.53
CA GLY A 82 -0.37 -11.05 13.84
C GLY A 82 -0.68 -9.85 14.75
N SER A 83 -0.23 -9.91 16.00
CA SER A 83 -0.55 -8.90 17.03
C SER A 83 -0.09 -7.49 16.67
N LEU A 84 0.96 -7.33 15.86
CA LEU A 84 1.42 -6.03 15.37
C LEU A 84 0.36 -5.30 14.51
N TRP A 85 -0.49 -6.02 13.79
CA TRP A 85 -1.61 -5.41 13.05
C TRP A 85 -2.73 -4.89 13.96
N LYS A 86 -2.69 -5.26 15.24
CA LYS A 86 -3.64 -4.85 16.29
C LYS A 86 -3.05 -3.79 17.22
N ASP A 87 -1.81 -3.37 16.97
CA ASP A 87 -1.13 -2.41 17.81
C ASP A 87 -1.80 -1.02 17.69
N PRO A 88 -2.34 -0.46 18.78
CA PRO A 88 -2.99 0.84 18.77
C PRO A 88 -2.06 1.97 18.32
N ASP A 89 -0.76 1.87 18.57
CA ASP A 89 0.20 2.91 18.20
C ASP A 89 0.46 2.90 16.70
N ILE A 90 0.54 1.71 16.09
CA ILE A 90 0.59 1.57 14.63
C ILE A 90 -0.70 2.10 14.00
N GLN A 91 -1.86 1.81 14.59
CA GLN A 91 -3.13 2.31 14.08
C GLN A 91 -3.20 3.85 14.12
N LYS A 92 -2.82 4.47 15.23
CA LYS A 92 -2.75 5.94 15.34
C LYS A 92 -1.75 6.55 14.36
N ALA A 93 -0.59 5.94 14.18
CA ALA A 93 0.42 6.42 13.25
C ALA A 93 -0.07 6.34 11.79
N LEU A 94 -0.81 5.29 11.44
CA LEU A 94 -1.45 5.13 10.13
C LEU A 94 -2.53 6.17 9.89
N GLU A 95 -3.41 6.39 10.87
CA GLU A 95 -4.47 7.40 10.80
C GLU A 95 -3.88 8.81 10.65
N ALA A 96 -2.84 9.13 11.43
CA ALA A 96 -2.14 10.41 11.33
C ALA A 96 -1.48 10.63 9.97
N ARG A 97 -0.97 9.56 9.34
CA ARG A 97 -0.36 9.63 8.01
C ARG A 97 -1.38 9.78 6.90
N LEU A 98 -2.43 8.94 6.93
CA LEU A 98 -3.43 8.90 5.86
C LEU A 98 -4.42 10.05 5.96
N GLN A 99 -4.54 10.69 7.13
CA GLN A 99 -5.39 11.85 7.36
C GLN A 99 -6.82 11.63 6.82
N ASP A 100 -7.28 12.50 5.92
CA ASP A 100 -8.59 12.44 5.28
C ASP A 100 -8.80 11.22 4.37
N SER A 101 -7.71 10.55 3.97
CA SER A 101 -7.73 9.36 3.12
C SER A 101 -7.84 8.05 3.93
N TYR A 102 -7.82 8.11 5.27
CA TYR A 102 -7.80 6.91 6.12
C TYR A 102 -9.00 5.99 5.90
N GLU A 103 -10.21 6.52 6.00
CA GLU A 103 -11.45 5.74 5.84
C GLU A 103 -11.53 5.09 4.46
N LEU A 104 -11.29 5.88 3.40
CA LEU A 104 -11.31 5.37 2.03
C LEU A 104 -10.24 4.29 1.79
N TYR A 105 -9.07 4.41 2.42
CA TYR A 105 -8.03 3.38 2.34
C TYR A 105 -8.51 2.06 2.95
N LEU A 106 -9.17 2.11 4.11
CA LEU A 106 -9.74 0.93 4.77
C LEU A 106 -10.87 0.29 3.95
N GLU A 107 -11.75 1.11 3.35
CA GLU A 107 -12.80 0.63 2.46
C GLU A 107 -12.21 -0.14 1.27
N ILE A 108 -11.16 0.40 0.63
CA ILE A 108 -10.48 -0.28 -0.48
C ILE A 108 -9.84 -1.59 -0.02
N LEU A 109 -9.23 -1.64 1.16
CA LEU A 109 -8.71 -2.89 1.73
C LEU A 109 -9.82 -3.92 1.95
N GLY A 110 -10.99 -3.50 2.44
CA GLY A 110 -12.16 -4.36 2.61
C GLY A 110 -12.63 -4.95 1.28
N GLU A 111 -12.71 -4.13 0.23
CA GLU A 111 -13.04 -4.59 -1.11
C GLU A 111 -11.99 -5.55 -1.67
N MET A 112 -10.69 -5.28 -1.46
CA MET A 112 -9.63 -6.21 -1.85
C MET A 112 -9.74 -7.55 -1.11
N GLN A 113 -10.09 -7.54 0.18
CA GLN A 113 -10.32 -8.76 0.95
C GLN A 113 -11.47 -9.57 0.34
N ARG A 114 -12.60 -8.92 0.04
CA ARG A 114 -13.75 -9.57 -0.62
C ARG A 114 -13.34 -10.21 -1.94
N VAL A 115 -12.67 -9.46 -2.82
CA VAL A 115 -12.22 -9.98 -4.13
C VAL A 115 -11.25 -11.14 -3.97
N MET A 116 -10.30 -11.08 -3.03
CA MET A 116 -9.39 -12.20 -2.77
C MET A 116 -10.11 -13.44 -2.22
N GLN A 117 -11.16 -13.26 -1.42
CA GLN A 117 -12.01 -14.37 -0.99
C GLN A 117 -12.75 -15.02 -2.18
N GLU A 118 -13.28 -14.21 -3.10
CA GLU A 118 -13.88 -14.72 -4.34
C GLU A 118 -12.85 -15.46 -5.22
N VAL A 119 -11.62 -14.97 -5.34
CA VAL A 119 -10.53 -15.67 -6.04
C VAL A 119 -10.24 -17.03 -5.39
N ASN A 120 -10.20 -17.09 -4.06
CA ASN A 120 -9.98 -18.34 -3.33
C ASN A 120 -11.14 -19.33 -3.52
N GLN A 121 -12.38 -18.86 -3.53
CA GLN A 121 -13.55 -19.69 -3.80
C GLN A 121 -13.55 -20.22 -5.24
N GLU A 122 -13.21 -19.37 -6.20
CA GLU A 122 -13.12 -19.73 -7.62
C GLU A 122 -12.02 -20.77 -7.87
N LEU A 123 -10.90 -20.68 -7.14
CA LEU A 123 -9.81 -21.63 -7.18
C LEU A 123 -10.01 -22.82 -6.23
N ALA A 124 -11.09 -22.88 -5.45
CA ALA A 124 -11.31 -23.97 -4.53
C ALA A 124 -11.48 -25.30 -5.29
N VAL A 125 -10.68 -26.28 -4.92
CA VAL A 125 -10.77 -27.64 -5.42
C VAL A 125 -11.53 -28.47 -4.39
N ASP A 126 -12.56 -29.19 -4.83
CA ASP A 126 -13.29 -30.11 -3.97
C ASP A 126 -12.33 -31.25 -3.57
N SER A 127 -11.96 -31.29 -2.28
CA SER A 127 -10.86 -32.14 -1.79
C SER A 127 -11.11 -33.62 -2.01
N ASP A 128 -12.37 -34.04 -2.05
CA ASP A 128 -12.77 -35.44 -2.14
C ASP A 128 -12.31 -36.09 -3.45
N VAL A 129 -12.38 -35.35 -4.56
CA VAL A 129 -11.95 -35.82 -5.89
C VAL A 129 -10.43 -35.93 -5.98
N VAL A 130 -9.71 -35.07 -5.26
CA VAL A 130 -8.24 -35.04 -5.25
C VAL A 130 -7.68 -36.11 -4.32
N GLN A 131 -8.24 -36.26 -3.11
CA GLN A 131 -7.77 -37.25 -2.15
C GLN A 131 -8.02 -38.69 -2.61
N GLU A 132 -9.19 -38.98 -3.19
CA GLU A 132 -9.49 -40.32 -3.74
C GLU A 132 -8.44 -40.73 -4.79
N LYS A 133 -7.96 -39.78 -5.61
CA LYS A 133 -6.99 -40.01 -6.69
C LYS A 133 -5.53 -40.10 -6.22
N ILE A 134 -5.13 -39.30 -5.23
CA ILE A 134 -3.77 -39.36 -4.66
C ILE A 134 -3.56 -40.70 -3.93
N HIS A 135 -4.57 -41.17 -3.20
CA HIS A 135 -4.51 -42.46 -2.50
C HIS A 135 -4.53 -43.68 -3.46
N GLU A 136 -5.17 -43.58 -4.63
CA GLU A 136 -5.15 -44.63 -5.66
C GLU A 136 -3.73 -44.86 -6.24
N ASP A 137 -2.92 -43.81 -6.42
CA ASP A 137 -1.57 -43.91 -7.00
C ASP A 137 -0.52 -44.39 -5.97
N GLU A 138 -0.66 -44.01 -4.70
CA GLU A 138 0.19 -44.53 -3.61
C GLU A 138 -0.05 -46.01 -3.32
N GLY A 139 -1.31 -46.48 -3.43
CA GLY A 139 -1.66 -47.89 -3.27
C GLY A 139 -1.23 -48.80 -4.43
N SER A 140 -0.92 -48.24 -5.61
CA SER A 140 -0.52 -49.02 -6.78
C SER A 140 0.97 -49.38 -6.83
N LYS A 141 1.80 -48.91 -5.90
CA LYS A 141 3.24 -49.25 -5.82
C LYS A 141 3.54 -50.62 -5.19
N MET A 142 2.52 -51.33 -4.68
CA MET A 142 2.63 -52.70 -4.15
C MET A 142 1.60 -53.63 -4.80
N ARG A 143 1.80 -54.07 -6.05
CA ARG A 143 1.24 -55.36 -6.54
C ARG A 143 1.80 -55.71 -7.92
N GLY A 144 2.34 -56.93 -8.02
CA GLY A 144 3.05 -57.47 -9.17
C GLY A 144 2.24 -57.61 -10.47
N PRO A 145 2.92 -58.00 -11.57
CA PRO A 145 2.37 -57.94 -12.92
C PRO A 145 1.40 -59.10 -13.17
N GLY A 146 0.11 -58.79 -13.29
CA GLY A 146 -0.93 -59.78 -13.56
C GLY A 146 -2.18 -59.13 -14.14
N THR A 147 -2.25 -59.15 -15.46
CA THR A 147 -3.42 -59.19 -16.37
C THR A 147 -4.76 -58.52 -15.96
N SER A 148 -5.28 -57.72 -16.90
CA SER A 148 -6.68 -57.23 -17.01
C SER A 148 -7.08 -55.98 -16.19
N ARG A 149 -6.31 -54.89 -16.28
CA ARG A 149 -6.72 -53.56 -15.73
C ARG A 149 -7.21 -52.55 -16.77
N ILE A 150 -7.06 -52.81 -18.06
CA ILE A 150 -7.27 -51.79 -19.11
C ILE A 150 -8.76 -51.38 -19.27
N ARG A 151 -9.73 -52.17 -18.80
CA ARG A 151 -11.15 -51.87 -19.05
C ARG A 151 -11.90 -51.19 -17.90
N ARG A 152 -11.41 -51.24 -16.65
CA ARG A 152 -12.07 -50.60 -15.50
C ARG A 152 -11.51 -49.23 -15.12
N ALA A 153 -10.31 -48.88 -15.58
CA ALA A 153 -9.69 -47.57 -15.32
C ALA A 153 -10.24 -46.43 -16.20
N PHE A 154 -10.89 -46.73 -17.34
CA PHE A 154 -11.27 -45.69 -18.31
C PHE A 154 -12.63 -45.02 -18.04
N ASP A 155 -13.53 -45.63 -17.27
CA ASP A 155 -14.92 -45.13 -17.21
C ASP A 155 -15.18 -44.16 -16.04
N ARG A 156 -14.58 -44.39 -14.87
CA ARG A 156 -14.64 -43.45 -13.72
C ARG A 156 -13.56 -42.37 -13.75
N SER A 157 -12.37 -42.68 -14.31
CA SER A 157 -11.26 -41.73 -14.44
C SER A 157 -11.55 -40.60 -15.43
N ASN A 158 -12.38 -40.85 -16.45
CA ASN A 158 -12.78 -39.83 -17.41
C ASN A 158 -13.70 -38.77 -16.79
N ARG A 159 -14.59 -39.11 -15.84
CA ARG A 159 -15.49 -38.10 -15.23
C ARG A 159 -14.74 -37.10 -14.36
N GLY A 160 -13.83 -37.55 -13.49
CA GLY A 160 -13.01 -36.65 -12.67
C GLY A 160 -12.08 -35.76 -13.51
N TYR A 161 -11.45 -36.36 -14.52
CA TYR A 161 -10.67 -35.65 -15.54
C TYR A 161 -11.48 -34.51 -16.19
N GLN A 162 -12.67 -34.82 -16.72
CA GLN A 162 -13.49 -33.85 -17.44
C GLN A 162 -13.99 -32.75 -16.49
N VAL A 163 -14.45 -33.11 -15.30
CA VAL A 163 -14.96 -32.16 -14.30
C VAL A 163 -13.86 -31.17 -13.91
N PHE A 164 -12.66 -31.64 -13.61
CA PHE A 164 -11.56 -30.78 -13.17
C PHE A 164 -11.08 -29.84 -14.27
N ARG A 165 -10.85 -30.40 -15.46
CA ARG A 165 -10.44 -29.64 -16.64
C ARG A 165 -11.46 -28.57 -16.99
N VAL A 166 -12.73 -28.95 -17.08
CA VAL A 166 -13.82 -28.03 -17.44
C VAL A 166 -14.00 -26.97 -16.36
N LYS A 167 -14.02 -27.32 -15.06
CA LYS A 167 -14.14 -26.35 -13.96
C LYS A 167 -13.05 -25.29 -14.05
N PHE A 168 -11.79 -25.71 -14.17
CA PHE A 168 -10.67 -24.77 -14.25
C PHE A 168 -10.77 -23.87 -15.49
N SER A 169 -10.99 -24.43 -16.67
CA SER A 169 -11.07 -23.65 -17.92
C SER A 169 -12.28 -22.72 -17.95
N MET A 170 -13.46 -23.19 -17.53
CA MET A 170 -14.68 -22.38 -17.49
C MET A 170 -14.62 -21.24 -16.49
N GLY A 171 -13.79 -21.35 -15.46
CA GLY A 171 -13.55 -20.29 -14.49
C GLY A 171 -12.69 -19.12 -15.00
N GLN A 172 -12.10 -19.22 -16.19
CA GLN A 172 -11.22 -18.18 -16.74
C GLN A 172 -11.88 -16.78 -16.78
N PRO A 173 -13.12 -16.59 -17.28
CA PRO A 173 -13.73 -15.27 -17.35
C PRO A 173 -13.91 -14.65 -15.96
N THR A 174 -14.35 -15.46 -14.98
CA THR A 174 -14.49 -15.05 -13.59
C THR A 174 -13.15 -14.60 -13.02
N ARG A 175 -12.10 -15.41 -13.15
CA ARG A 175 -10.75 -15.05 -12.68
C ARG A 175 -10.22 -13.79 -13.34
N THR A 176 -10.43 -13.64 -14.65
CA THR A 176 -10.01 -12.44 -15.38
C THR A 176 -10.69 -11.18 -14.86
N ARG A 177 -12.01 -11.24 -14.58
CA ARG A 177 -12.75 -10.14 -13.93
C ARG A 177 -12.17 -9.84 -12.55
N LEU A 178 -11.99 -10.85 -11.71
CA LEU A 178 -11.47 -10.70 -10.35
C LEU A 178 -10.07 -10.09 -10.32
N PHE A 179 -9.17 -10.52 -11.22
CA PHE A 179 -7.85 -9.92 -11.35
C PHE A 179 -7.92 -8.46 -11.83
N GLY A 180 -8.84 -8.12 -12.73
CA GLY A 180 -9.12 -6.73 -13.09
C GLY A 180 -9.59 -5.87 -11.92
N GLU A 181 -10.41 -6.42 -11.02
CA GLU A 181 -10.81 -5.75 -9.78
C GLU A 181 -9.62 -5.58 -8.82
N LEU A 182 -8.79 -6.61 -8.63
CA LEU A 182 -7.55 -6.50 -7.83
C LEU A 182 -6.59 -5.46 -8.40
N GLN A 183 -6.49 -5.34 -9.73
CA GLN A 183 -5.71 -4.29 -10.37
C GLN A 183 -6.26 -2.92 -10.00
N THR A 184 -7.56 -2.73 -10.20
CA THR A 184 -8.25 -1.47 -9.91
C THR A 184 -8.02 -1.03 -8.46
N TYR A 185 -8.13 -1.94 -7.51
CA TYR A 185 -7.92 -1.60 -6.10
C TYR A 185 -6.45 -1.35 -5.75
N ASN A 186 -5.51 -2.13 -6.30
CA ASN A 186 -4.08 -1.84 -6.12
C ASN A 186 -3.70 -0.46 -6.67
N ASP A 187 -4.22 -0.08 -7.84
CA ASP A 187 -3.95 1.21 -8.47
C ASP A 187 -4.57 2.35 -7.66
N ARG A 188 -5.76 2.14 -7.08
CA ARG A 188 -6.40 3.11 -6.17
C ARG A 188 -5.59 3.30 -4.89
N LEU A 189 -5.10 2.22 -4.27
CA LEU A 189 -4.25 2.31 -3.08
C LEU A 189 -2.95 3.07 -3.38
N ASP A 190 -2.27 2.75 -4.49
CA ASP A 190 -1.04 3.45 -4.87
C ASP A 190 -1.30 4.94 -5.10
N LYS A 191 -2.38 5.25 -5.83
CA LYS A 191 -2.76 6.64 -6.11
C LYS A 191 -3.06 7.42 -4.83
N LEU A 192 -3.81 6.85 -3.89
CA LEU A 192 -4.11 7.50 -2.61
C LEU A 192 -2.85 7.78 -1.81
N LEU A 193 -1.94 6.79 -1.72
CA LEU A 193 -0.66 6.97 -1.04
C LEU A 193 0.19 8.03 -1.75
N ALA A 194 0.21 8.04 -3.08
CA ALA A 194 0.92 9.04 -3.85
C ALA A 194 0.41 10.45 -3.63
N THR A 195 -0.90 10.64 -3.65
CA THR A 195 -1.50 11.96 -3.43
C THR A 195 -1.32 12.42 -1.98
N SER A 196 -1.40 11.51 -1.01
CA SER A 196 -1.15 11.81 0.41
C SER A 196 0.31 12.21 0.66
N ASP A 197 1.28 11.47 0.10
CA ASP A 197 2.70 11.81 0.21
C ASP A 197 2.99 13.20 -0.41
N ILE A 198 2.43 13.48 -1.60
CA ILE A 198 2.57 14.79 -2.26
C ILE A 198 1.95 15.92 -1.41
N ALA A 199 0.76 15.71 -0.84
CA ALA A 199 0.11 16.70 -0.01
C ALA A 199 0.95 17.02 1.25
N SER A 200 1.47 16.00 1.92
CA SER A 200 2.35 16.14 3.08
C SER A 200 3.62 16.93 2.75
N ASP A 201 4.27 16.64 1.61
CA ASP A 201 5.47 17.37 1.17
C ASP A 201 5.18 18.85 0.88
N LEU A 202 4.02 19.14 0.28
CA LEU A 202 3.57 20.50 -0.01
C LEU A 202 3.25 21.27 1.28
N GLU A 203 2.63 20.63 2.26
CA GLU A 203 2.36 21.23 3.57
C GLU A 203 3.66 21.56 4.32
N GLU A 204 4.63 20.63 4.33
CA GLU A 204 5.93 20.85 4.95
C GLU A 204 6.68 21.99 4.27
N THR A 205 6.63 22.05 2.93
CA THR A 205 7.22 23.14 2.14
C THR A 205 6.59 24.48 2.48
N ARG A 206 5.26 24.55 2.56
CA ARG A 206 4.51 25.77 2.95
C ARG A 206 4.92 26.22 4.35
N GLN A 207 5.06 25.30 5.30
CA GLN A 207 5.44 25.62 6.68
C GLN A 207 6.88 26.16 6.76
N LYS A 208 7.83 25.56 6.03
CA LYS A 208 9.21 26.05 5.90
C LYS A 208 9.25 27.47 5.29
N GLN A 209 8.42 27.74 4.29
CA GLN A 209 8.32 29.08 3.68
C GLN A 209 7.78 30.12 4.66
N LEU A 210 6.72 29.81 5.41
CA LEU A 210 6.15 30.70 6.42
C LEU A 210 7.15 31.03 7.53
N LEU A 211 7.90 30.02 8.01
CA LEU A 211 8.97 30.22 8.99
C LEU A 211 10.08 31.12 8.45
N THR A 212 10.42 30.98 7.17
CA THR A 212 11.43 31.82 6.51
C THR A 212 10.95 33.27 6.38
N GLN A 213 9.70 33.49 5.97
CA GLN A 213 9.10 34.83 5.91
C GLN A 213 9.03 35.50 7.29
N SER A 214 8.68 34.75 8.34
CA SER A 214 8.68 35.26 9.71
C SER A 214 10.09 35.67 10.16
N LYS A 215 11.11 34.85 9.84
CA LYS A 215 12.51 35.16 10.15
C LYS A 215 13.02 36.40 9.42
N THR A 216 12.69 36.57 8.13
CA THR A 216 13.08 37.77 7.36
C THR A 216 12.39 39.02 7.88
N ALA A 217 11.10 38.94 8.24
CA ALA A 217 10.37 40.04 8.86
C ALA A 217 11.02 40.46 10.20
N THR A 218 11.33 39.49 11.06
CA THR A 218 11.98 39.74 12.36
C THR A 218 13.36 40.36 12.19
N THR A 219 14.17 39.85 11.24
CA THR A 219 15.51 40.37 10.97
C THR A 219 15.46 41.81 10.45
N THR A 220 14.51 42.10 9.55
CA THR A 220 14.29 43.47 9.04
C THR A 220 13.92 44.43 10.16
N MET A 221 13.03 44.00 11.07
CA MET A 221 12.63 44.77 12.24
C MET A 221 13.85 45.08 13.14
N SER A 222 14.67 44.09 13.45
CA SER A 222 15.87 44.27 14.28
C SER A 222 16.88 45.24 13.64
N LYS A 223 17.09 45.16 12.32
CA LYS A 223 17.95 46.11 11.59
C LYS A 223 17.42 47.53 11.69
N PHE A 224 16.10 47.74 11.53
CA PHE A 224 15.48 49.04 11.68
C PHE A 224 15.74 49.63 13.08
N TRP A 225 15.46 48.86 14.14
CA TRP A 225 15.66 49.31 15.52
C TRP A 225 17.11 49.71 15.79
N ASN A 226 18.08 48.92 15.32
CA ASN A 226 19.50 49.25 15.45
C ASN A 226 19.88 50.56 14.73
N SER A 227 19.33 50.80 13.54
CA SER A 227 19.59 52.04 12.80
C SER A 227 18.92 53.24 13.47
N ALA A 228 17.69 53.09 13.98
CA ALA A 228 16.98 54.14 14.69
C ALA A 228 17.69 54.53 16.00
N ASP A 229 18.20 53.57 16.76
CA ASP A 229 19.00 53.82 17.97
C ASP A 229 20.30 54.56 17.64
N LYS A 230 21.03 54.16 16.59
CA LYS A 230 22.22 54.88 16.13
C LYS A 230 21.93 56.32 15.75
N LEU A 231 20.85 56.56 14.99
CA LEU A 231 20.42 57.91 14.62
C LEU A 231 20.05 58.73 15.85
N TYR A 232 19.25 58.15 16.75
CA TYR A 232 18.88 58.79 18.02
C TYR A 232 20.11 59.22 18.81
N ARG A 233 21.09 58.32 19.00
CA ARG A 233 22.34 58.62 19.72
C ARG A 233 23.16 59.70 19.02
N ALA A 234 23.24 59.67 17.69
CA ALA A 234 23.97 60.69 16.92
C ALA A 234 23.34 62.08 17.08
N VAL A 235 22.02 62.18 16.93
CA VAL A 235 21.28 63.44 17.13
C VAL A 235 21.41 63.94 18.56
N LEU A 236 21.29 63.03 19.53
CA LEU A 236 21.45 63.33 20.96
C LEU A 236 22.86 63.83 21.31
N GLY A 237 23.90 63.33 20.63
CA GLY A 237 25.28 63.81 20.78
C GLY A 237 25.56 65.14 20.07
N ALA A 238 24.83 65.45 18.99
CA ALA A 238 24.98 66.69 18.24
C ALA A 238 24.20 67.87 18.84
N TRP A 239 23.15 67.61 19.62
CA TRP A 239 22.37 68.66 20.29
C TRP A 239 23.04 69.14 21.58
N SER A 240 23.49 70.39 21.57
CA SER A 240 24.09 71.11 22.71
C SER A 240 23.14 72.14 23.35
N CYS A 241 21.86 72.14 22.98
CA CYS A 241 20.87 73.09 23.49
C CYS A 241 20.25 72.67 24.83
N ILE A 242 19.76 73.65 25.59
CA ILE A 242 19.12 73.47 26.90
C ILE A 242 17.65 73.00 26.80
N CYS A 243 17.03 73.10 25.61
CA CYS A 243 15.62 72.80 25.37
C CYS A 243 15.34 71.32 25.05
N ARG A 244 16.16 70.39 25.58
CA ARG A 244 16.13 68.95 25.26
C ARG A 244 14.76 68.29 25.38
N GLU A 245 13.95 68.71 26.36
CA GLU A 245 12.60 68.17 26.58
C GLU A 245 11.56 68.57 25.51
N HIS A 246 11.87 69.59 24.70
CA HIS A 246 10.99 70.06 23.62
C HIS A 246 11.36 69.46 22.26
N HIS A 247 12.46 68.71 22.17
CA HIS A 247 12.88 68.05 20.95
C HIS A 247 12.34 66.62 20.90
N CYS A 248 11.36 66.38 20.03
CA CYS A 248 10.82 65.04 19.78
C CYS A 248 10.92 64.72 18.28
N ALA A 249 11.48 63.55 17.96
CA ALA A 249 11.42 62.97 16.62
C ALA A 249 10.65 61.66 16.70
N ARG A 250 9.57 61.54 15.93
CA ARG A 250 8.79 60.30 15.82
C ARG A 250 9.19 59.60 14.52
N LEU A 251 9.98 58.55 14.64
CA LEU A 251 10.31 57.67 13.52
C LEU A 251 9.20 56.64 13.37
N ILE A 252 8.59 56.58 12.20
CA ILE A 252 7.51 55.66 11.88
C ILE A 252 7.99 54.74 10.76
N LEU A 253 7.73 53.45 10.91
CA LEU A 253 7.92 52.47 9.84
C LEU A 253 6.82 52.66 8.80
N GLN A 254 7.21 52.97 7.56
CA GLN A 254 6.28 52.97 6.44
C GLN A 254 5.76 51.54 6.20
N HIS A 255 4.44 51.38 6.13
CA HIS A 255 3.83 50.08 5.85
C HIS A 255 4.22 49.63 4.44
N ARG A 256 4.99 48.54 4.34
CA ARG A 256 5.34 47.94 3.04
C ARG A 256 4.18 47.08 2.54
N ALA A 257 3.67 47.37 1.35
CA ALA A 257 2.85 46.44 0.59
C ALA A 257 3.78 45.58 -0.29
N PRO A 258 3.48 44.29 -0.52
CA PRO A 258 4.38 43.36 -1.22
C PRO A 258 4.70 43.70 -2.68
N ASN A 259 4.07 44.72 -3.26
CA ASN A 259 4.20 45.10 -4.67
C ASN A 259 5.01 46.38 -4.93
N ASP A 260 5.67 46.96 -3.93
CA ASP A 260 6.43 48.19 -4.12
C ASP A 260 7.77 47.88 -4.81
N LYS A 261 7.78 47.94 -6.14
CA LYS A 261 8.92 47.61 -7.02
C LYS A 261 9.96 48.73 -7.10
N ASP A 262 9.69 49.88 -6.49
CA ASP A 262 10.49 51.09 -6.69
C ASP A 262 11.42 51.33 -5.51
N PHE A 263 12.32 50.41 -5.19
CA PHE A 263 13.47 50.73 -4.34
C PHE A 263 14.70 49.88 -4.66
N HIS A 264 15.71 50.53 -5.25
CA HIS A 264 17.08 50.01 -5.34
C HIS A 264 17.91 50.58 -4.18
N LEU A 265 18.68 49.68 -3.53
CA LEU A 265 19.61 49.99 -2.43
C LEU A 265 20.78 50.87 -2.91
#